data_AF-A0A3D1I968-F1
#
_entry.id   AF-A0A3D1I968-F1
#
_cell.length_a   1.000
_cell.length_b   1.000
_cell.length_c   1.000
_cell.angle_alpha   90.00
_cell.angle_beta   90.00
_cell.angle_gamma   90.00
#
_symmetry.space_group_name_H-M   'P 1'
#
loop_
_entity.id
_entity.type
_entity.pdbx_description
1 polymer ?
#
loop_
_entity_poly.entity_id
_entity_poly.type
_entity_poly.pdbx_seq_one_letter_code
_entity_poly.pdbx_strand_id
1 'polypeptide(L)'
;MALGVRVTDPIPANSAYVSGSTRLNGNPVPDQGSQPAVAAGVNVGSLAAGASATITFDVTVSAVPNGTVISNIAYVSGSNLTSSASSNTVQTTVETPDVFAPETIITGGPGDGARLCDGNATFSFTGSDDTAHVSQLQYCWRLDGGEWSAFDPATSKAFTGLKHGAHTFEVAARDPSGSGMPSAPSSAAAPESLGLPATRLWYSAVS
;
A
#
# COMPACT_ATOMS: atom_id res chain seq x y z
N MET A 1 18.55 19.42 39.42
CA MET A 1 19.49 18.57 38.66
C MET A 1 19.21 17.13 39.02
N ALA A 2 19.02 16.25 38.04
CA ALA A 2 18.93 14.81 38.26
C ALA A 2 20.33 14.19 38.15
N LEU A 3 20.65 13.23 39.01
CA LEU A 3 21.93 12.51 38.98
C LEU A 3 21.68 11.02 38.70
N GLY A 4 22.68 10.37 38.11
CA GLY A 4 22.59 8.95 37.77
C GLY A 4 21.43 8.63 36.84
N VAL A 5 21.10 9.54 35.92
CA VAL A 5 20.03 9.36 34.96
C VAL A 5 20.38 8.18 34.06
N ARG A 6 19.44 7.23 33.98
CA ARG A 6 19.57 6.05 33.14
C ARG A 6 18.31 5.86 32.33
N VAL A 7 18.47 5.55 31.05
CA VAL A 7 17.36 5.28 30.15
C VAL A 7 17.47 3.83 29.67
N THR A 8 16.39 3.08 29.81
CA THR A 8 16.25 1.74 29.26
C THR A 8 15.13 1.73 28.24
N ASP A 9 15.40 1.24 27.04
CA ASP A 9 14.39 1.05 26.00
C ASP A 9 14.43 -0.42 25.53
N PRO A 10 13.40 -1.23 25.82
CA PRO A 10 13.32 -2.59 25.30
C PRO A 10 13.21 -2.58 23.77
N ILE A 11 13.80 -3.57 23.10
CA ILE A 11 13.60 -3.72 21.66
C ILE A 11 12.13 -4.09 21.40
N PRO A 12 11.39 -3.32 20.57
CA PRO A 12 9.99 -3.62 20.27
C PRO A 12 9.81 -5.03 19.71
N ALA A 13 8.69 -5.67 20.07
CA ALA A 13 8.28 -6.91 19.41
C ALA A 13 8.20 -6.70 17.88
N ASN A 14 8.47 -7.77 17.12
CA ASN A 14 8.52 -7.74 15.65
C ASN A 14 9.62 -6.85 15.06
N SER A 15 10.63 -6.49 15.85
CA SER A 15 11.83 -5.81 15.38
C SER A 15 13.08 -6.50 15.91
N ALA A 16 14.21 -6.22 15.25
CA ALA A 16 15.53 -6.67 15.66
C ALA A 16 16.47 -5.46 15.75
N TYR A 17 17.27 -5.42 16.81
CA TYR A 17 18.26 -4.35 17.01
C TYR A 17 19.41 -4.47 16.01
N VAL A 18 19.83 -3.34 15.44
CA VAL A 18 21.07 -3.25 14.66
C VAL A 18 22.25 -3.08 15.62
N SER A 19 23.11 -4.09 15.72
CA SER A 19 24.23 -4.11 16.68
C SER A 19 25.13 -2.87 16.53
N GLY A 20 25.52 -2.28 17.66
CA GLY A 20 26.36 -1.08 17.72
C GLY A 20 25.69 0.22 17.26
N SER A 21 24.38 0.25 17.01
CA SER A 21 23.67 1.45 16.53
C SER A 21 23.35 2.47 17.62
N THR A 22 23.41 2.09 18.91
CA THR A 22 23.06 2.99 20.00
C THR A 22 24.02 4.19 20.09
N ARG A 23 23.46 5.40 20.17
CA ARG A 23 24.18 6.66 20.36
C ARG A 23 23.56 7.47 21.50
N LEU A 24 24.40 8.18 22.25
CA LEU A 24 24.02 9.19 23.23
C LEU A 24 24.59 10.54 22.79
N ASN A 25 23.71 11.50 22.50
CA ASN A 25 24.07 12.82 21.95
C ASN A 25 24.97 12.70 20.69
N GLY A 26 24.69 11.69 19.85
CA GLY A 26 25.47 11.37 18.64
C GLY A 26 26.71 10.49 18.87
N ASN A 27 27.21 10.39 20.09
CA ASN A 27 28.38 9.56 20.43
C ASN A 27 27.99 8.08 20.60
N PRO A 28 28.76 7.13 20.07
CA PRO A 28 28.43 5.71 20.16
C PRO A 28 28.44 5.21 21.60
N VAL A 29 27.48 4.36 21.94
CA VAL A 29 27.41 3.64 23.22
C VAL A 29 27.56 2.14 22.94
N PRO A 30 28.59 1.46 23.46
CA PRO A 30 28.84 0.06 23.15
C PRO A 30 27.80 -0.87 23.77
N ASP A 31 27.47 -1.93 23.05
CA ASP A 31 26.63 -3.03 23.53
C ASP A 31 27.30 -3.79 24.69
N GLN A 32 26.50 -4.43 25.55
CA GLN A 32 26.98 -5.23 26.68
C GLN A 32 27.05 -6.69 26.28
N GLY A 33 28.13 -7.07 25.59
CA GLY A 33 28.23 -8.38 24.95
C GLY A 33 27.19 -8.50 23.84
N SER A 34 26.28 -9.48 23.95
CA SER A 34 25.17 -9.65 23.00
C SER A 34 23.91 -8.84 23.35
N GLN A 35 23.91 -8.09 24.46
CA GLN A 35 22.76 -7.29 24.86
C GLN A 35 22.87 -5.86 24.28
N PRO A 36 21.83 -5.36 23.58
CA PRO A 36 21.80 -3.97 23.09
C PRO A 36 22.04 -2.97 24.22
N ALA A 37 22.88 -1.95 23.98
CA ALA A 37 23.18 -0.93 24.98
C ALA A 37 21.91 -0.24 25.52
N VAL A 38 20.93 0.03 24.65
CA VAL A 38 19.66 0.66 25.02
C VAL A 38 18.76 -0.22 25.90
N ALA A 39 18.75 -1.53 25.67
CA ALA A 39 18.00 -2.49 26.47
C ALA A 39 18.71 -2.84 27.79
N ALA A 40 20.04 -2.87 27.79
CA ALA A 40 20.83 -2.97 29.00
C ALA A 40 20.62 -1.72 29.87
N GLY A 41 20.54 -0.56 29.23
CA GLY A 41 20.22 0.78 29.71
C GLY A 41 21.41 1.74 29.66
N VAL A 42 21.20 2.88 29.00
CA VAL A 42 22.21 3.90 28.73
C VAL A 42 22.36 4.82 29.94
N ASN A 43 23.58 4.97 30.43
CA ASN A 43 23.90 5.93 31.48
C ASN A 43 24.06 7.33 30.86
N VAL A 44 23.14 8.23 31.20
CA VAL A 44 23.13 9.62 30.74
C VAL A 44 23.91 10.52 31.73
N GLY A 45 24.10 10.08 32.97
CA GLY A 45 24.82 10.83 33.99
C GLY A 45 23.97 11.90 34.66
N SER A 46 24.49 13.11 34.80
CA SER A 46 23.78 14.22 35.42
C SER A 46 23.10 15.11 34.38
N LEU A 47 21.81 15.42 34.59
CA LEU A 47 21.07 16.39 33.78
C LEU A 47 20.69 17.60 34.63
N ALA A 48 21.15 18.78 34.20
CA ALA A 48 20.74 20.06 34.76
C ALA A 48 19.25 20.32 34.52
N ALA A 49 18.65 21.24 35.28
CA ALA A 49 17.25 21.62 35.07
C ALA A 49 17.10 22.26 33.67
N GLY A 50 16.12 21.78 32.90
CA GLY A 50 15.89 22.22 31.51
C GLY A 50 16.86 21.67 30.46
N ALA A 51 17.87 20.89 30.86
CA ALA A 51 18.76 20.21 29.92
C ALA A 51 18.12 18.91 29.40
N SER A 52 18.50 18.51 28.18
CA SER A 52 18.08 17.24 27.57
C SER A 52 19.28 16.42 27.12
N ALA A 53 19.05 15.12 26.96
CA ALA A 53 19.95 14.21 26.27
C ALA A 53 19.13 13.39 25.27
N THR A 54 19.76 13.01 24.16
CA THR A 54 19.11 12.27 23.08
C THR A 54 19.78 10.91 22.93
N ILE A 55 18.97 9.86 22.95
CA ILE A 55 19.41 8.50 22.63
C ILE A 55 18.77 8.10 21.29
N THR A 56 19.57 7.57 20.38
CA THR A 56 19.10 7.01 19.11
C THR A 56 19.64 5.60 18.93
N PHE A 57 18.88 4.73 18.28
CA PHE A 57 19.30 3.40 17.89
C PHE A 57 18.48 2.96 16.68
N ASP A 58 19.03 2.02 15.92
CA ASP A 58 18.38 1.50 14.72
C ASP A 58 17.81 0.10 15.01
N VAL A 59 16.63 -0.15 14.43
CA VAL A 59 16.01 -1.48 14.40
C VAL A 59 15.62 -1.81 12.98
N THR A 60 15.65 -3.10 12.65
CA THR A 60 15.04 -3.63 11.44
C THR A 60 13.70 -4.27 11.79
N VAL A 61 12.68 -4.04 10.98
CA VAL A 61 11.39 -4.71 11.11
C VAL A 61 11.52 -6.16 10.65
N SER A 62 11.07 -7.10 11.47
CA SER A 62 10.97 -8.51 11.10
C SER A 62 9.81 -8.72 10.13
N ALA A 63 9.83 -9.78 9.32
CA ALA A 63 8.70 -10.09 8.44
C ALA A 63 7.40 -10.24 9.24
N VAL A 64 6.45 -9.34 9.00
CA VAL A 64 5.15 -9.28 9.65
C VAL A 64 4.05 -9.03 8.61
N PRO A 65 2.78 -9.36 8.92
CA PRO A 65 1.65 -8.99 8.06
C PRO A 65 1.58 -7.48 7.83
N ASN A 66 1.10 -7.08 6.64
CA ASN A 66 0.78 -5.70 6.33
C ASN A 66 -0.18 -5.10 7.37
N GLY A 67 0.05 -3.85 7.78
CA GLY A 67 -0.76 -3.17 8.79
C GLY A 67 -0.39 -3.52 10.24
N THR A 68 0.63 -4.36 10.48
CA THR A 68 1.11 -4.63 11.84
C THR A 68 1.59 -3.34 12.50
N VAL A 69 1.07 -3.03 13.70
CA VAL A 69 1.50 -1.87 14.49
C VAL A 69 2.61 -2.28 15.47
N ILE A 70 3.79 -1.70 15.33
CA ILE A 70 4.90 -1.82 16.26
C ILE A 70 4.79 -0.68 17.27
N SER A 71 4.77 -1.00 18.57
CA SER A 71 4.72 -0.03 19.67
C SER A 71 6.02 -0.04 20.46
N ASN A 72 6.59 1.14 20.71
CA ASN A 72 7.80 1.32 21.52
C ASN A 72 7.56 2.24 22.72
N ILE A 73 8.14 1.91 23.88
CA ILE A 73 8.08 2.70 25.12
C ILE A 73 9.43 2.57 25.85
N ALA A 74 10.04 3.71 26.17
CA ALA A 74 11.26 3.78 26.96
C ALA A 74 10.95 4.09 28.44
N TYR A 75 11.93 3.83 29.31
CA TYR A 75 11.86 4.07 30.74
C TYR A 75 13.09 4.85 31.22
N VAL A 76 12.88 5.81 32.12
CA VAL A 76 13.94 6.62 32.74
C VAL A 76 13.96 6.44 34.25
N SER A 77 15.15 6.32 34.83
CA SER A 77 15.40 6.25 36.28
C SER A 77 16.55 7.18 36.70
N GLY A 78 16.66 7.52 37.99
CA GLY A 78 17.67 8.44 38.52
C GLY A 78 17.41 8.85 39.97
N SER A 79 18.40 9.47 40.63
CA SER A 79 18.41 9.67 42.11
C SER A 79 17.47 10.75 42.66
N ASN A 80 16.62 11.33 41.81
CA ASN A 80 15.55 12.27 42.19
C ASN A 80 14.21 11.91 41.51
N LEU A 81 14.09 10.68 41.01
CA LEU A 81 12.84 10.10 40.55
C LEU A 81 12.34 9.17 41.65
N THR A 82 11.12 9.42 42.15
CA THR A 82 10.47 8.60 43.19
C THR A 82 10.17 7.18 42.70
N SER A 83 10.14 6.99 41.38
CA SER A 83 10.03 5.72 40.67
C SER A 83 10.51 5.90 39.22
N SER A 84 10.84 4.81 38.52
CA SER A 84 11.08 4.89 37.08
C SER A 84 9.86 5.47 36.36
N ALA A 85 10.07 6.42 35.45
CA ALA A 85 9.02 7.01 34.63
C ALA A 85 9.06 6.41 33.22
N SER A 86 7.91 6.29 32.55
CA SER A 86 7.81 5.88 31.16
C SER A 86 7.76 7.07 30.20
N SER A 87 8.25 6.89 28.98
CA SER A 87 8.00 7.83 27.87
C SER A 87 6.54 7.75 27.40
N ASN A 88 6.21 8.58 26.40
CA ASN A 88 5.07 8.32 25.54
C ASN A 88 5.29 7.04 24.71
N THR A 89 4.19 6.46 24.24
CA THR A 89 4.24 5.37 23.25
C THR A 89 4.44 5.94 21.86
N VAL A 90 5.41 5.39 21.13
CA VAL A 90 5.58 5.62 19.69
C VAL A 90 4.99 4.42 18.96
N GLN A 91 4.13 4.66 17.97
CA GLN A 91 3.55 3.62 17.14
C GLN A 91 3.99 3.80 15.69
N THR A 92 4.36 2.70 15.05
CA THR A 92 4.73 2.66 13.64
C THR A 92 3.98 1.51 12.97
N THR A 93 3.21 1.82 11.94
CA THR A 93 2.53 0.81 11.13
C THR A 93 3.48 0.30 10.06
N VAL A 94 3.59 -1.02 9.92
CA VAL A 94 4.38 -1.65 8.87
C VAL A 94 3.54 -1.74 7.61
N GLU A 95 4.02 -1.12 6.54
CA GLU A 95 3.45 -1.20 5.21
C GLU A 95 4.35 -2.07 4.33
N THR A 96 3.79 -3.11 3.72
CA THR A 96 4.49 -3.90 2.70
C THR A 96 4.10 -3.40 1.31
N PRO A 97 5.01 -3.40 0.32
CA PRO A 97 4.64 -3.10 -1.06
C PRO A 97 3.49 -4.00 -1.49
N ASP A 98 2.45 -3.41 -2.07
CA ASP A 98 1.44 -4.17 -2.77
C ASP A 98 2.04 -4.77 -4.06
N VAL A 99 1.73 -6.04 -4.30
CA VAL A 99 2.23 -6.84 -5.42
C VAL A 99 1.09 -7.49 -6.21
N PHE A 100 -0.16 -7.28 -5.81
CA PHE A 100 -1.31 -7.80 -6.52
C PHE A 100 -1.77 -6.79 -7.57
N ALA A 101 -2.33 -7.29 -8.67
CA ALA A 101 -2.92 -6.45 -9.69
C ALA A 101 -4.42 -6.29 -9.36
N PRO A 102 -5.03 -5.13 -9.68
CA PRO A 102 -6.46 -4.98 -9.52
C PRO A 102 -7.25 -5.98 -10.36
N GLU A 103 -8.52 -6.17 -10.00
CA GLU A 103 -9.53 -6.77 -10.87
C GLU A 103 -10.32 -5.69 -11.59
N THR A 104 -10.84 -5.99 -12.78
CA THR A 104 -11.69 -5.07 -13.55
C THR A 104 -12.94 -5.78 -14.06
N ILE A 105 -14.08 -5.09 -13.94
CA ILE A 105 -15.40 -5.60 -14.29
C ILE A 105 -16.15 -4.54 -15.10
N ILE A 106 -16.70 -4.95 -16.25
CA ILE A 106 -17.65 -4.13 -17.00
C ILE A 106 -19.02 -4.26 -16.33
N THR A 107 -19.59 -3.14 -15.89
CA THR A 107 -20.84 -3.08 -15.12
C THR A 107 -22.05 -2.71 -15.96
N GLY A 108 -21.84 -2.19 -17.16
CA GLY A 108 -22.93 -1.77 -18.03
C GLY A 108 -22.48 -1.44 -19.44
N GLY A 109 -23.44 -1.45 -20.36
CA GLY A 109 -23.29 -1.06 -21.75
C GLY A 109 -24.24 -1.81 -22.66
N PRO A 110 -24.01 -1.75 -24.00
CA PRO A 110 -24.72 -2.60 -24.93
C PRO A 110 -24.57 -4.07 -24.51
N GLY A 111 -25.70 -4.75 -24.30
CA GLY A 111 -25.77 -6.16 -23.91
C GLY A 111 -25.12 -7.17 -24.87
N ASP A 112 -25.31 -8.47 -24.62
CA ASP A 112 -24.73 -9.53 -25.43
C ASP A 112 -25.54 -9.65 -26.71
N GLY A 113 -24.90 -9.66 -27.87
CA GLY A 113 -25.58 -9.85 -29.16
C GLY A 113 -26.07 -8.60 -29.87
N ALA A 114 -26.42 -7.51 -29.18
CA ALA A 114 -27.52 -6.72 -29.69
C ALA A 114 -27.17 -5.75 -30.83
N ARG A 115 -28.06 -4.86 -31.25
CA ARG A 115 -27.84 -4.04 -32.45
C ARG A 115 -27.96 -2.56 -32.12
N LEU A 116 -26.94 -1.76 -32.43
CA LEU A 116 -26.97 -0.30 -32.25
C LEU A 116 -27.24 0.34 -33.61
N CYS A 117 -28.43 0.88 -33.79
CA CYS A 117 -28.84 1.49 -35.05
C CYS A 117 -28.28 2.92 -35.24
N ASP A 118 -27.86 3.56 -34.13
CA ASP A 118 -27.29 4.90 -34.10
C ASP A 118 -25.75 4.89 -34.01
N GLY A 119 -25.15 3.69 -33.89
CA GLY A 119 -23.70 3.52 -33.75
C GLY A 119 -23.12 4.08 -32.45
N ASN A 120 -23.95 4.31 -31.42
CA ASN A 120 -23.50 4.87 -30.15
C ASN A 120 -23.50 3.82 -29.05
N ALA A 121 -22.34 3.60 -28.44
CA ALA A 121 -22.16 2.66 -27.34
C ALA A 121 -21.58 3.40 -26.13
N THR A 122 -22.13 3.17 -24.94
CA THR A 122 -21.52 3.63 -23.68
C THR A 122 -21.28 2.44 -22.79
N PHE A 123 -20.04 2.25 -22.36
CA PHE A 123 -19.65 1.21 -21.41
C PHE A 123 -19.38 1.85 -20.05
N SER A 124 -19.83 1.20 -18.99
CA SER A 124 -19.45 1.52 -17.61
C SER A 124 -18.68 0.36 -17.01
N PHE A 125 -17.71 0.66 -16.16
CA PHE A 125 -16.82 -0.32 -15.57
C PHE A 125 -16.35 0.10 -14.19
N THR A 126 -15.90 -0.86 -13.40
CA THR A 126 -15.34 -0.69 -12.07
C THR A 126 -14.17 -1.64 -11.88
N GLY A 127 -13.38 -1.41 -10.84
CA GLY A 127 -12.36 -2.33 -10.38
C GLY A 127 -12.42 -2.56 -8.88
N SER A 128 -11.63 -3.51 -8.42
CA SER A 128 -11.36 -3.78 -7.01
C SER A 128 -9.91 -4.18 -6.85
N ASP A 129 -9.37 -3.91 -5.68
CA ASP A 129 -7.99 -4.24 -5.31
C ASP A 129 -7.98 -4.63 -3.83
N ASP A 130 -6.98 -5.39 -3.39
CA ASP A 130 -6.89 -5.84 -2.00
C ASP A 130 -6.40 -4.74 -1.06
N THR A 131 -5.67 -3.74 -1.59
CA THR A 131 -5.13 -2.61 -0.84
C THR A 131 -5.68 -1.26 -1.29
N ALA A 132 -5.86 -1.04 -2.59
CA ALA A 132 -6.39 0.21 -3.12
C ALA A 132 -7.91 0.26 -3.06
N HIS A 133 -8.44 1.38 -2.57
CA HIS A 133 -9.87 1.65 -2.68
C HIS A 133 -10.24 1.92 -4.14
N VAL A 134 -11.46 1.54 -4.56
CA VAL A 134 -11.94 1.69 -5.96
C VAL A 134 -11.77 3.10 -6.54
N SER A 135 -11.81 4.13 -5.70
CA SER A 135 -11.62 5.54 -6.08
C SER A 135 -10.17 5.94 -6.39
N GLN A 136 -9.20 5.09 -6.08
CA GLN A 136 -7.77 5.31 -6.33
C GLN A 136 -7.31 4.64 -7.64
N LEU A 137 -8.10 3.71 -8.16
CA LEU A 137 -7.79 2.99 -9.39
C LEU A 137 -7.88 3.90 -10.61
N GLN A 138 -7.03 3.62 -11.59
CA GLN A 138 -7.05 4.25 -12.91
C GLN A 138 -7.29 3.18 -13.97
N TYR A 139 -7.96 3.55 -15.05
CA TYR A 139 -8.38 2.65 -16.10
C TYR A 139 -7.82 3.07 -17.45
N CYS A 140 -7.43 2.10 -18.27
CA CYS A 140 -7.21 2.29 -19.69
C CYS A 140 -8.12 1.35 -20.47
N TRP A 141 -8.43 1.71 -21.70
CA TRP A 141 -9.33 0.95 -22.55
C TRP A 141 -8.84 0.93 -23.99
N ARG A 142 -9.30 -0.06 -24.75
CA ARG A 142 -9.14 -0.12 -26.21
C ARG A 142 -10.39 -0.67 -26.86
N LEU A 143 -10.52 -0.41 -28.15
CA LEU A 143 -11.58 -0.94 -28.99
C LEU A 143 -10.96 -1.73 -30.13
N ASP A 144 -11.50 -2.91 -30.43
CA ASP A 144 -11.15 -3.76 -31.57
C ASP A 144 -9.66 -4.12 -31.65
N GLY A 145 -9.01 -4.32 -30.50
CA GLY A 145 -7.58 -4.62 -30.43
C GLY A 145 -6.67 -3.44 -30.84
N GLY A 146 -7.21 -2.22 -30.90
CA GLY A 146 -6.44 -1.00 -31.12
C GLY A 146 -5.47 -0.67 -29.98
N GLU A 147 -4.84 0.50 -30.08
CA GLU A 147 -3.94 0.98 -29.01
C GLU A 147 -4.71 1.24 -27.71
N TRP A 148 -4.08 0.90 -26.59
CA TRP A 148 -4.60 1.24 -25.27
C TRP A 148 -4.57 2.76 -25.07
N SER A 149 -5.65 3.30 -24.50
CA SER A 149 -5.67 4.68 -24.04
C SER A 149 -4.64 4.91 -22.93
N ALA A 150 -4.35 6.18 -22.65
CA ALA A 150 -3.71 6.52 -21.37
C ALA A 150 -4.61 6.09 -20.19
N PHE A 151 -3.99 5.84 -19.04
CA PHE A 151 -4.72 5.57 -17.80
C PHE A 151 -5.34 6.84 -17.24
N ASP A 152 -6.61 6.79 -16.88
CA ASP A 152 -7.36 7.89 -16.30
C ASP A 152 -8.43 7.38 -15.31
N PRO A 153 -8.97 8.20 -14.38
CA PRO A 153 -9.88 7.73 -13.34
C PRO A 153 -11.34 7.58 -13.82
N ALA A 154 -11.65 7.73 -15.11
CA ALA A 154 -13.01 7.57 -15.60
C ALA A 154 -13.48 6.13 -15.42
N THR A 155 -14.78 5.98 -15.09
CA THR A 155 -15.46 4.69 -14.92
C THR A 155 -16.48 4.42 -16.03
N SER A 156 -16.42 5.22 -17.09
CA SER A 156 -17.26 5.04 -18.27
C SER A 156 -16.58 5.55 -19.54
N LYS A 157 -16.92 4.94 -20.67
CA LYS A 157 -16.46 5.35 -21.98
C LYS A 157 -17.59 5.31 -23.00
N ALA A 158 -17.84 6.44 -23.65
CA ALA A 158 -18.75 6.55 -24.78
C ALA A 158 -18.00 6.51 -26.12
N PHE A 159 -18.57 5.80 -27.08
CA PHE A 159 -18.19 5.76 -28.49
C PHE A 159 -19.39 6.21 -29.33
N THR A 160 -19.12 6.99 -30.38
CA THR A 160 -20.14 7.45 -31.32
C THR A 160 -19.70 7.15 -32.74
N GLY A 161 -20.67 6.95 -33.64
CA GLY A 161 -20.40 6.67 -35.05
C GLY A 161 -19.58 5.40 -35.28
N LEU A 162 -19.78 4.37 -34.43
CA LEU A 162 -19.19 3.06 -34.64
C LEU A 162 -19.60 2.52 -36.02
N LYS A 163 -18.61 1.96 -36.74
CA LYS A 163 -18.85 1.43 -38.07
C LYS A 163 -19.75 0.20 -37.98
N HIS A 164 -20.38 -0.13 -39.10
CA HIS A 164 -21.10 -1.38 -39.19
C HIS A 164 -20.12 -2.56 -39.03
N GLY A 165 -20.37 -3.42 -38.05
CA GLY A 165 -19.52 -4.56 -37.73
C GLY A 165 -19.65 -4.98 -36.28
N ALA A 166 -18.98 -6.07 -35.93
CA ALA A 166 -18.79 -6.48 -34.55
C ALA A 166 -17.67 -5.64 -33.93
N HIS A 167 -17.89 -5.17 -32.71
CA HIS A 167 -16.90 -4.43 -31.94
C HIS A 167 -16.58 -5.13 -30.62
N THR A 168 -15.34 -5.00 -30.16
CA THR A 168 -14.86 -5.54 -28.88
C THR A 168 -14.30 -4.42 -28.03
N PHE A 169 -14.89 -4.22 -26.84
CA PHE A 169 -14.38 -3.28 -25.85
C PHE A 169 -13.57 -4.03 -24.80
N GLU A 170 -12.38 -3.53 -24.49
CA GLU A 170 -11.51 -4.04 -23.44
C GLU A 170 -11.12 -2.91 -22.50
N VAL A 171 -11.11 -3.20 -21.20
CA VAL A 171 -10.71 -2.26 -20.14
C VAL A 171 -9.84 -2.95 -19.11
N ALA A 172 -8.80 -2.27 -18.64
CA ALA A 172 -7.93 -2.73 -17.57
C ALA A 172 -7.75 -1.63 -16.52
N ALA A 173 -7.66 -2.01 -15.25
CA ALA A 173 -7.39 -1.10 -14.14
C ALA A 173 -5.92 -1.22 -13.70
N ARG A 174 -5.40 -0.18 -13.04
CA ARG A 174 -4.14 -0.21 -12.31
C ARG A 174 -4.31 0.51 -10.98
N ASP A 175 -3.57 0.06 -9.97
CA ASP A 175 -3.30 0.84 -8.78
C ASP A 175 -2.02 1.69 -9.01
N PRO A 176 -2.12 3.03 -9.05
CA PRO A 176 -0.94 3.90 -9.18
C PRO A 176 -0.04 3.93 -7.93
N SER A 177 -0.53 3.49 -6.76
CA SER A 177 0.23 3.41 -5.50
C SER A 177 0.80 2.03 -5.19
N GLY A 178 0.26 0.98 -5.81
CA GLY A 178 0.59 -0.42 -5.55
C GLY A 178 1.57 -1.00 -6.54
N SER A 179 1.36 -2.26 -6.94
CA SER A 179 2.28 -3.03 -7.79
C SER A 179 2.64 -2.35 -9.12
N GLY A 180 1.81 -1.42 -9.59
CA GLY A 180 1.91 -0.77 -10.89
C GLY A 180 1.58 -1.69 -12.07
N MET A 181 1.29 -2.97 -11.79
CA MET A 181 0.87 -3.94 -12.80
C MET A 181 -0.61 -3.74 -13.09
N PRO A 182 -1.00 -3.54 -14.35
CA PRO A 182 -2.41 -3.47 -14.70
C PRO A 182 -3.07 -4.84 -14.57
N SER A 183 -4.38 -4.82 -14.32
CA SER A 183 -5.24 -6.00 -14.33
C SER A 183 -5.16 -6.73 -15.67
N ALA A 184 -5.55 -8.02 -15.67
CA ALA A 184 -5.99 -8.63 -16.91
C ALA A 184 -7.13 -7.80 -17.52
N PRO A 185 -7.18 -7.61 -18.85
CA PRO A 185 -8.24 -6.83 -19.46
C PRO A 185 -9.58 -7.56 -19.31
N SER A 186 -10.59 -6.85 -18.82
CA SER A 186 -11.98 -7.27 -18.87
C SER A 186 -12.53 -6.95 -20.27
N SER A 187 -13.13 -7.94 -20.94
CA SER A 187 -13.63 -7.79 -22.32
C SER A 187 -15.14 -7.98 -22.42
N ALA A 188 -15.82 -7.18 -23.23
CA ALA A 188 -17.18 -7.42 -23.71
C ALA A 188 -17.17 -7.70 -25.24
N ALA A 189 -17.45 -8.95 -25.65
CA ALA A 189 -17.64 -9.42 -27.04
C ALA A 189 -18.49 -10.72 -27.08
N ALA A 190 -19.31 -11.02 -28.11
CA ALA A 190 -19.95 -12.37 -28.28
C ALA A 190 -19.38 -13.29 -29.40
N PRO A 191 -20.01 -14.39 -29.92
CA PRO A 191 -19.39 -15.60 -30.51
C PRO A 191 -18.52 -15.62 -31.78
N GLU A 192 -17.34 -16.28 -31.83
CA GLU A 192 -17.05 -17.73 -31.63
C GLU A 192 -15.54 -18.02 -31.85
N SER A 193 -14.81 -19.02 -31.30
CA SER A 193 -14.98 -20.30 -30.56
C SER A 193 -13.53 -20.72 -30.13
N LEU A 194 -13.16 -21.05 -28.88
CA LEU A 194 -13.28 -22.35 -28.18
C LEU A 194 -12.74 -22.21 -26.73
N GLY A 195 -13.56 -22.59 -25.73
CA GLY A 195 -13.13 -23.21 -24.46
C GLY A 195 -12.50 -22.33 -23.37
N LEU A 196 -13.33 -21.72 -22.50
CA LEU A 196 -13.23 -21.48 -21.04
C LEU A 196 -14.38 -20.52 -20.65
N PRO A 197 -14.91 -20.48 -19.39
CA PRO A 197 -16.19 -19.84 -19.09
C PRO A 197 -16.12 -18.31 -19.26
N ALA A 198 -16.52 -17.85 -20.44
CA ALA A 198 -16.66 -16.46 -20.81
C ALA A 198 -18.16 -16.13 -20.92
N THR A 199 -18.63 -15.20 -20.10
CA THR A 199 -19.91 -14.49 -20.32
C THR A 199 -19.64 -13.40 -21.37
N ARG A 200 -20.48 -13.26 -22.39
CA ARG A 200 -20.02 -13.12 -23.79
C ARG A 200 -20.93 -12.17 -24.59
N LEU A 201 -20.66 -10.84 -24.70
CA LEU A 201 -21.60 -9.81 -25.24
C LEU A 201 -21.28 -9.21 -26.66
N TRP A 202 -21.96 -9.57 -27.78
CA TRP A 202 -21.75 -9.05 -29.17
C TRP A 202 -22.57 -7.79 -29.38
N TYR A 203 -22.27 -6.95 -30.37
CA TYR A 203 -23.33 -6.15 -30.99
C TYR A 203 -23.14 -6.15 -32.52
N SER A 204 -24.21 -6.31 -33.30
CA SER A 204 -24.26 -6.19 -34.77
C SER A 204 -25.21 -5.05 -35.13
N ALA A 205 -24.74 -3.86 -35.48
CA ALA A 205 -25.61 -2.91 -36.19
C ALA A 205 -26.10 -3.57 -37.49
N VAL A 206 -27.35 -3.39 -37.91
CA VAL A 206 -27.80 -3.58 -39.31
C VAL A 206 -28.96 -2.62 -39.56
N SER A 207 -29.00 -2.04 -40.76
CA SER A 207 -30.05 -1.16 -41.30
C SER A 207 -31.43 -1.80 -41.32
#